data_AF-X1CHI8-F1
#
_entry.id   AF-X1CHI8-F1
#
_cell.length_a   1.000
_cell.length_b   1.000
_cell.length_c   1.000
_cell.angle_alpha   90.00
_cell.angle_beta   90.00
_cell.angle_gamma   90.00
#
_symmetry.space_group_name_H-M   'P 1'
#
loop_
_entity.id
_entity.type
_entity.pdbx_description
1 polymer ?
#
loop_
_entity_poly.entity_id
_entity_poly.type
_entity_poly.pdbx_seq_one_letter_code
_entity_poly.pdbx_strand_id
1 'polypeptide(L)'
;GELNSEGEEFECAQAIERSAHVKYWLRNLERPSNGSSFWLPTSTDRFYPDFVAQLNDARILVIEYKGAHLAETPDTKEKANIGALWEERSKGMALFLMAVKEDDMGRDVYKQIEDKIISTR
;
A
#
# COMPACT_ATOMS: atom_id res chain seq x y z
N GLY A 1 6.35 15.90 -0.23
CA GLY A 1 7.18 15.45 0.90
C GLY A 1 8.47 14.92 0.32
N GLU A 2 9.60 15.23 0.94
CA GLU A 2 10.89 14.68 0.51
C GLU A 2 10.90 13.17 0.78
N LEU A 3 11.07 12.39 -0.28
CA LEU A 3 11.46 10.99 -0.16
C LEU A 3 12.95 11.01 0.17
N ASN A 4 13.32 10.53 1.36
CA ASN A 4 14.74 10.32 1.64
C ASN A 4 15.27 9.30 0.63
N SER A 5 16.37 9.63 -0.03
CA SER A 5 17.02 8.79 -1.05
C SER A 5 17.64 7.50 -0.49
N GLU A 6 17.57 7.33 0.83
CA GLU A 6 18.01 6.16 1.57
C GLU A 6 16.87 5.78 2.53
N GLY A 7 16.36 4.56 2.39
CA GLY A 7 15.29 4.06 3.24
C GLY A 7 14.45 2.97 2.59
N GLU A 8 13.84 2.17 3.45
CA GLU A 8 12.95 1.07 3.12
C GLU A 8 11.83 1.49 2.13
N GLU A 9 11.22 2.67 2.31
CA GLU A 9 10.17 3.19 1.42
C GLU A 9 10.62 3.45 -0.04
N PHE A 10 11.92 3.66 -0.29
CA PHE A 10 12.44 3.94 -1.63
C PHE A 10 12.36 2.72 -2.56
N GLU A 11 12.55 1.52 -2.02
CA GLU A 11 12.39 0.26 -2.77
C GLU A 11 10.93 0.07 -3.22
N CYS A 12 9.97 0.39 -2.35
CA CYS A 12 8.55 0.32 -2.66
C CYS A 12 8.15 1.35 -3.73
N ALA A 13 8.61 2.60 -3.62
CA ALA A 13 8.36 3.63 -4.62
C ALA A 13 8.88 3.24 -6.02
N GLN A 14 10.10 2.69 -6.11
CA GLN A 14 10.66 2.19 -7.37
C GLN A 14 9.86 1.02 -7.94
N ALA A 15 9.37 0.12 -7.07
CA ALA A 15 8.55 -1.00 -7.49
C ALA A 15 7.21 -0.54 -8.11
N ILE A 16 6.57 0.47 -7.51
CA ILE A 16 5.34 1.09 -8.03
C ILE A 16 5.62 1.75 -9.39
N GLU A 17 6.68 2.58 -9.48
CA GLU A 17 7.06 3.30 -10.70
C GLU A 17 7.34 2.35 -11.88
N ARG A 18 7.92 1.17 -11.60
CA ARG A 18 8.25 0.17 -12.62
C ARG A 18 7.04 -0.59 -13.17
N SER A 19 5.91 -0.60 -12.47
CA SER A 19 4.73 -1.37 -12.88
C SER A 19 4.06 -0.74 -14.11
N ALA A 20 3.94 -1.51 -15.18
CA ALA A 20 3.22 -1.07 -16.40
C ALA A 20 1.70 -0.95 -16.18
N HIS A 21 1.18 -1.40 -15.04
CA HIS A 21 -0.24 -1.33 -14.70
C HIS A 21 -0.62 -0.07 -13.92
N VAL A 22 0.36 0.63 -13.35
CA VAL A 22 0.15 1.87 -12.59
C VAL A 22 0.10 3.05 -13.56
N LYS A 23 -0.94 3.88 -13.42
CA LYS A 23 -1.12 5.10 -14.21
C LYS A 23 -0.51 6.32 -13.52
N TYR A 24 -0.83 6.49 -12.25
CA TYR A 24 -0.32 7.54 -11.38
C TYR A 24 -0.16 6.98 -9.98
N TRP A 25 0.81 7.50 -9.24
CA TRP A 25 0.96 7.21 -7.83
C TRP A 25 1.42 8.43 -7.06
N LEU A 26 1.16 8.40 -5.76
CA LEU A 26 1.65 9.40 -4.82
C LEU A 26 2.04 8.74 -3.51
N ARG A 27 3.04 9.33 -2.86
CA ARG A 27 3.30 9.10 -1.45
C ARG A 27 2.21 9.78 -0.63
N ASN A 28 1.55 9.05 0.24
CA ASN A 28 0.45 9.52 1.06
C ASN A 28 1.01 9.95 2.42
N LEU A 29 0.96 11.25 2.69
CA LEU A 29 1.56 11.83 3.89
C LEU A 29 0.65 11.61 5.09
N GLU A 30 1.20 11.33 6.26
CA GLU A 30 0.39 11.30 7.48
C GLU A 30 -0.04 12.73 7.87
N ARG A 31 -1.34 12.92 8.09
CA ARG A 31 -1.93 14.14 8.68
C ARG A 31 -1.41 15.47 8.10
N PRO A 32 -1.43 15.68 6.76
CA PRO A 32 -1.02 16.96 6.21
C PRO A 32 -1.98 18.06 6.67
N SER A 33 -1.46 19.29 6.82
CA SER A 33 -2.21 20.44 7.32
C SER A 33 -3.45 20.80 6.50
N ASN A 34 -3.51 20.38 5.24
CA ASN A 34 -4.63 20.58 4.32
C ASN A 34 -5.68 19.44 4.35
N GLY A 35 -5.44 18.35 5.09
CA GLY A 35 -6.36 17.22 5.23
C GLY A 35 -6.54 16.34 3.98
N SER A 36 -5.64 16.40 2.99
CA SER A 36 -5.84 15.75 1.67
C SER A 36 -5.43 14.28 1.59
N SER A 37 -4.98 13.65 2.67
CA SER A 37 -4.48 12.27 2.64
C SER A 37 -5.58 11.23 2.74
N PHE A 38 -5.35 10.09 2.10
CA PHE A 38 -6.18 8.91 2.24
C PHE A 38 -5.95 8.26 3.62
N TRP A 39 -7.04 7.81 4.26
CA TRP A 39 -6.96 7.08 5.52
C TRP A 39 -8.12 6.12 5.71
N LEU A 40 -7.91 5.11 6.55
CA LEU A 40 -8.91 4.16 7.02
C LEU A 40 -9.12 4.29 8.54
N PRO A 41 -10.34 4.12 9.06
CA PRO A 41 -10.59 4.22 10.49
C PRO A 41 -10.08 2.97 11.23
N THR A 42 -9.30 3.16 12.29
CA THR A 42 -8.97 2.10 13.26
C THR A 42 -9.73 2.33 14.58
N SER A 43 -9.64 1.39 15.52
CA SER A 43 -10.34 1.47 16.82
C SER A 43 -9.91 2.65 17.68
N THR A 44 -8.69 3.15 17.49
CA THR A 44 -8.11 4.23 18.30
C THR A 44 -7.71 5.45 17.49
N ASP A 45 -7.58 5.34 16.16
CA ASP A 45 -7.05 6.42 15.32
C ASP A 45 -7.39 6.28 13.82
N ARG A 46 -6.61 6.94 12.96
CA ARG A 46 -6.63 6.83 11.51
C ARG A 46 -5.36 6.15 11.02
N PHE A 47 -5.52 5.16 10.17
CA PHE A 47 -4.44 4.51 9.43
C PHE A 47 -4.23 5.24 8.11
N TYR A 48 -3.02 5.76 7.87
CA TYR A 48 -2.61 6.42 6.63
C TYR A 48 -1.58 5.50 5.93
N PRO A 49 -1.98 4.70 4.94
CA PRO A 49 -1.05 3.84 4.21
C PRO A 49 -0.02 4.67 3.44
N ASP A 50 1.20 4.16 3.27
CA ASP A 50 2.33 4.90 2.67
C ASP A 50 2.09 5.40 1.23
N PHE A 51 1.43 4.60 0.39
CA PHE A 51 1.25 4.89 -1.03
C PHE A 51 -0.18 4.69 -1.51
N VAL A 52 -0.58 5.54 -2.47
CA VAL A 52 -1.84 5.41 -3.20
C VAL A 52 -1.52 5.49 -4.69
N ALA A 53 -2.03 4.53 -5.46
CA ALA A 53 -1.84 4.44 -6.90
C ALA A 53 -3.18 4.23 -7.61
N GLN A 54 -3.37 4.94 -8.73
CA GLN A 54 -4.43 4.64 -9.68
C GLN A 54 -3.87 3.72 -10.77
N LEU A 55 -4.56 2.63 -11.04
CA LEU A 55 -4.23 1.70 -12.11
C LEU A 55 -4.82 2.14 -13.46
N ASN A 56 -4.29 1.59 -14.55
CA ASN A 56 -4.76 1.86 -15.91
C ASN A 56 -6.23 1.46 -16.14
N ASP A 57 -6.75 0.50 -15.35
CA ASP A 57 -8.15 0.06 -15.35
C ASP A 57 -9.03 0.83 -14.34
N ALA A 58 -8.53 1.95 -13.82
CA ALA A 58 -9.19 2.84 -12.84
C ALA A 58 -9.36 2.28 -11.42
N ARG A 59 -8.92 1.05 -11.13
CA ARG A 59 -8.84 0.57 -9.74
C ARG A 59 -7.84 1.40 -8.93
N ILE A 60 -8.06 1.49 -7.62
CA ILE A 60 -7.15 2.15 -6.68
C ILE A 60 -6.38 1.11 -5.90
N LEU A 61 -5.05 1.14 -5.99
CA LEU A 61 -4.14 0.35 -5.17
C LEU A 61 -3.62 1.19 -4.01
N VAL A 62 -3.73 0.67 -2.80
CA VAL A 62 -3.21 1.27 -1.57
C VAL A 62 -2.17 0.33 -0.96
N ILE A 63 -1.00 0.85 -0.63
CA ILE A 63 0.14 0.05 -0.18
C ILE A 63 0.66 0.64 1.14
N GLU A 64 0.88 -0.25 2.10
CA GLU A 64 1.64 0.00 3.32
C GLU A 64 2.93 -0.83 3.27
N TYR A 65 4.10 -0.22 3.42
CA TYR A 65 5.37 -0.89 3.41
C TYR A 65 5.90 -1.14 4.83
N LYS A 66 6.34 -2.37 5.12
CA LYS A 66 6.80 -2.79 6.46
C LYS A 66 8.27 -3.19 6.52
N GLY A 67 9.04 -2.99 5.45
CA GLY A 67 10.45 -3.35 5.44
C GLY A 67 10.66 -4.86 5.43
N ALA A 68 11.71 -5.35 6.10
CA ALA A 68 12.16 -6.73 5.98
C ALA A 68 11.15 -7.81 6.40
N HIS A 69 10.32 -7.55 7.42
CA HIS A 69 9.38 -8.54 7.95
C HIS A 69 8.09 -7.91 8.45
N LEU A 70 6.97 -8.62 8.28
CA LEU A 70 5.70 -8.23 8.84
C LEU A 70 5.69 -8.52 10.35
N ALA A 71 5.85 -7.49 11.17
CA ALA A 71 5.73 -7.67 12.62
C ALA A 71 4.29 -8.03 12.99
N GLU A 72 4.06 -9.18 13.63
CA GLU A 72 2.74 -9.65 14.10
C GLU A 72 2.22 -8.90 15.35
N THR A 73 2.29 -7.57 15.34
CA THR A 73 1.73 -6.76 16.41
C THR A 73 0.21 -6.64 16.26
N PRO A 74 -0.52 -6.34 17.35
CA PRO A 74 -1.95 -6.01 17.26
C PRO A 74 -2.25 -4.87 16.28
N ASP A 75 -1.40 -3.84 16.22
CA ASP A 75 -1.52 -2.72 15.28
C ASP A 75 -1.41 -3.18 13.81
N THR A 76 -0.40 -4.00 13.48
CA THR A 76 -0.24 -4.55 12.13
C THR A 76 -1.45 -5.41 11.74
N LYS A 77 -1.96 -6.22 12.68
CA LYS A 77 -3.15 -7.06 12.44
C LYS A 77 -4.40 -6.21 12.21
N GLU A 78 -4.59 -5.15 12.98
CA GLU A 78 -5.70 -4.22 12.78
C GLU A 78 -5.62 -3.52 11.41
N LYS A 79 -4.45 -3.01 11.03
CA LYS A 79 -4.20 -2.38 9.72
C LYS A 79 -4.45 -3.33 8.55
N ALA A 80 -3.97 -4.56 8.66
CA ALA A 80 -4.21 -5.60 7.65
C ALA A 80 -5.72 -5.90 7.52
N ASN A 81 -6.42 -6.05 8.64
CA ASN A 81 -7.85 -6.35 8.66
C ASN A 81 -8.70 -5.22 8.08
N ILE A 82 -8.43 -3.97 8.47
CA ILE A 82 -9.20 -2.82 7.96
C ILE A 82 -8.94 -2.59 6.46
N GLY A 83 -7.70 -2.77 6.00
CA GLY A 83 -7.36 -2.67 4.59
C GLY A 83 -8.03 -3.76 3.75
N ALA A 84 -8.03 -5.00 4.23
CA ALA A 84 -8.73 -6.12 3.58
C ALA A 84 -10.26 -5.89 3.52
N LEU A 85 -10.85 -5.40 4.61
CA LEU A 85 -12.28 -5.05 4.63
C LEU A 85 -12.59 -3.92 3.64
N TRP A 86 -11.75 -2.90 3.56
CA TRP A 86 -11.94 -1.80 2.60
C TRP A 86 -11.88 -2.30 1.15
N GLU A 87 -10.91 -3.16 0.83
CA GLU A 87 -10.82 -3.83 -0.47
C GLU A 87 -12.09 -4.63 -0.79
N GLU A 88 -12.55 -5.49 0.12
CA GLU A 88 -13.74 -6.31 -0.08
C GLU A 88 -14.98 -5.44 -0.36
N ARG A 89 -15.13 -4.34 0.40
CA ARG A 89 -16.28 -3.43 0.28
C ARG A 89 -16.26 -2.58 -0.98
N SER A 90 -15.11 -2.48 -1.65
CA SER A 90 -14.94 -1.70 -2.89
C SER A 90 -15.63 -2.32 -4.11
N LYS A 91 -16.06 -3.60 -4.03
CA LYS A 91 -16.63 -4.36 -5.14
C LYS A 91 -15.70 -4.42 -6.36
N GLY A 92 -14.40 -4.66 -6.11
CA GLY A 92 -13.38 -4.80 -7.14
C GLY A 92 -12.77 -3.48 -7.64
N MET A 93 -13.15 -2.35 -7.05
CA MET A 93 -12.61 -1.04 -7.42
C MET A 93 -11.34 -0.65 -6.65
N ALA A 94 -10.99 -1.40 -5.61
CA ALA A 94 -9.84 -1.12 -4.78
C ALA A 94 -9.02 -2.39 -4.47
N LEU A 95 -7.74 -2.19 -4.19
CA LEU A 95 -6.76 -3.20 -3.79
C LEU A 95 -5.96 -2.67 -2.60
N PHE A 96 -5.70 -3.52 -1.62
CA PHE A 96 -4.88 -3.21 -0.47
C PHE A 96 -3.72 -4.22 -0.35
N LEU A 97 -2.51 -3.72 -0.11
CA LEU A 97 -1.31 -4.53 0.03
C LEU A 97 -0.48 -4.07 1.24
N MET A 98 -0.22 -5.01 2.16
CA MET A 98 0.87 -4.90 3.13
C MET A 98 2.13 -5.46 2.47
N ALA A 99 2.99 -4.59 1.96
CA ALA A 99 4.21 -4.97 1.27
C ALA A 99 5.37 -5.14 2.27
N VAL A 100 6.18 -6.16 2.04
CA VAL A 100 7.45 -6.41 2.76
C VAL A 100 8.58 -6.58 1.75
N LYS A 101 9.83 -6.39 2.18
CA LYS A 101 11.01 -6.51 1.32
C LYS A 101 11.04 -7.85 0.59
N GLU A 102 10.77 -8.90 1.32
CA GLU A 102 10.60 -10.27 0.84
C GLU A 102 9.51 -10.93 1.69
N ASP A 103 8.52 -11.54 1.05
CA ASP A 103 7.46 -12.26 1.76
C ASP A 103 7.82 -13.74 1.97
N ASP A 104 6.97 -14.47 2.69
CA ASP A 104 7.19 -15.90 2.97
C ASP A 104 7.22 -16.79 1.71
N MET A 105 6.82 -16.24 0.55
CA MET A 105 6.89 -16.90 -0.75
C MET A 105 8.15 -16.51 -1.55
N GLY A 106 9.07 -15.73 -0.96
CA GLY A 106 10.30 -15.27 -1.58
C GLY A 106 10.08 -14.18 -2.64
N ARG A 107 8.95 -13.49 -2.63
CA ARG A 107 8.62 -12.44 -3.61
C ARG A 107 9.15 -11.10 -3.12
N ASP A 108 9.84 -10.38 -3.99
CA ASP A 108 10.19 -8.97 -3.74
C ASP A 108 8.96 -8.05 -3.82
N VAL A 109 9.13 -6.78 -3.42
CA VAL A 109 8.06 -5.78 -3.41
C VAL A 109 7.39 -5.63 -4.79
N TYR A 110 8.19 -5.65 -5.86
CA TYR A 110 7.68 -5.53 -7.23
C TYR A 110 6.76 -6.70 -7.58
N LYS A 111 7.18 -7.92 -7.28
CA LYS A 111 6.40 -9.12 -7.58
C LYS A 111 5.13 -9.20 -6.73
N GLN A 112 5.17 -8.78 -5.47
CA GLN A 112 3.99 -8.67 -4.61
C GLN A 112 2.95 -7.69 -5.20
N ILE A 113 3.39 -6.52 -5.70
CA ILE A 113 2.52 -5.53 -6.35
C ILE A 113 1.89 -6.10 -7.63
N GLU A 114 2.69 -6.67 -8.52
CA GLU A 114 2.21 -7.21 -9.80
C GLU A 114 1.18 -8.34 -9.58
N ASP A 115 1.47 -9.26 -8.67
CA ASP A 115 0.57 -10.37 -8.37
C ASP A 115 -0.74 -9.87 -7.75
N LYS A 116 -0.71 -8.85 -6.89
CA LYS A 116 -1.92 -8.25 -6.31
C LYS A 116 -2.80 -7.62 -7.39
N ILE A 117 -2.19 -6.88 -8.31
CA ILE A 117 -2.88 -6.22 -9.44
C ILE A 117 -3.54 -7.25 -10.37
N ILE A 118 -2.85 -8.34 -10.67
CA ILE A 118 -3.28 -9.35 -11.65
C ILE A 118 -4.30 -10.33 -11.06
N SER A 119 -4.12 -10.78 -9.82
CA SER A 119 -4.98 -11.78 -9.18
C SER A 119 -6.41 -11.29 -8.92
N THR A 120 -6.64 -9.98 -8.98
CA THR A 120 -7.92 -9.34 -8.65
C THR A 120 -8.60 -8.72 -9.89
N ARG A 121 -8.37 -9.32 -11.07
CA ARG A 121 -9.05 -8.96 -12.31
C ARG A 121 -10.38 -9.68 -12.49
#